data_AF-A0A7R9Q8T5-F1
#
_entry.id   AF-A0A7R9Q8T5-F1
#
_cell.length_a   1.000
_cell.length_b   1.000
_cell.length_c   1.000
_cell.angle_alpha   90.00
_cell.angle_beta   90.00
_cell.angle_gamma   90.00
#
_symmetry.space_group_name_H-M   'P 1'
#
loop_
_entity.id
_entity.type
_entity.pdbx_description
1 polymer ?
#
loop_
_entity_poly.entity_id
_entity_poly.type
_entity_poly.pdbx_seq_one_letter_code
_entity_poly.pdbx_strand_id
1 'polypeptide(L)'
;MCDTSVQTETKCGDKCVDKRKKERKNNFENRFNGLSECELKKKTLPDHLAYDLDVLIVGINPGYWAAYKGHHYSGPGNHFWKCLYLSHLVPKPMTAFDDFRLMDSTIVSQKMRFKEDLKF
;
A
#
# COMPACT_ATOMS: atom_id res chain seq x y z
N MET A 1 -66.33 15.37 -2.51
CA MET A 1 -65.37 14.26 -2.69
C MET A 1 -64.42 14.68 -3.80
N CYS A 2 -63.26 15.24 -3.44
CA CYS A 2 -62.19 15.53 -4.41
C CYS A 2 -61.24 14.34 -4.39
N ASP A 3 -61.14 13.64 -5.53
CA ASP A 3 -60.14 12.60 -5.72
C ASP A 3 -58.77 13.23 -5.93
N THR A 4 -57.90 13.01 -4.95
CA THR A 4 -56.52 13.48 -4.92
C THR A 4 -55.68 12.61 -5.84
N SER A 5 -55.45 13.08 -7.07
CA SER A 5 -54.33 12.65 -7.90
C SER A 5 -53.06 13.32 -7.39
N VAL A 6 -52.22 12.62 -6.63
CA VAL A 6 -50.84 13.02 -6.38
C VAL A 6 -49.94 11.98 -7.02
N GLN A 7 -49.50 12.28 -8.24
CA GLN A 7 -48.31 11.69 -8.82
C GLN A 7 -47.11 12.27 -8.06
N THR A 8 -46.43 11.46 -7.25
CA THR A 8 -45.14 11.84 -6.67
C THR A 8 -44.03 11.55 -7.66
N GLU A 9 -43.66 12.57 -8.43
CA GLU A 9 -42.33 12.65 -9.03
C GLU A 9 -41.32 13.04 -7.93
N THR A 10 -40.26 12.24 -7.76
CA THR A 10 -38.91 12.71 -7.39
C THR A 10 -37.90 11.55 -7.55
N LYS A 11 -37.42 11.34 -8.79
CA LYS A 11 -36.21 10.54 -9.08
C LYS A 11 -35.13 11.51 -9.54
N CYS A 12 -34.20 11.90 -8.67
CA CYS A 12 -32.97 12.58 -9.12
C CYS A 12 -31.69 12.30 -8.30
N GLY A 13 -31.76 11.63 -7.14
CA GLY A 13 -30.58 11.40 -6.28
C GLY A 13 -29.84 10.06 -6.50
N ASP A 14 -30.58 8.97 -6.70
CA ASP A 14 -30.01 7.61 -6.51
C ASP A 14 -29.17 7.12 -7.70
N LYS A 15 -29.56 7.45 -8.93
CA LYS A 15 -28.88 6.93 -10.14
C LYS A 15 -27.42 7.39 -10.24
N CYS A 16 -27.13 8.63 -9.83
CA CYS A 16 -25.77 9.18 -9.88
C CYS A 16 -24.85 8.59 -8.80
N VAL A 17 -25.41 8.22 -7.64
CA VAL A 17 -24.64 7.53 -6.58
C VAL A 17 -24.35 6.09 -6.99
N ASP A 18 -25.34 5.40 -7.57
CA ASP A 18 -25.20 4.01 -7.99
C ASP A 18 -24.23 3.86 -9.18
N LYS A 19 -24.30 4.77 -10.16
CA LYS A 19 -23.36 4.84 -11.28
C LYS A 19 -21.91 5.08 -10.81
N ARG A 20 -21.69 6.01 -9.88
CA ARG A 20 -20.35 6.28 -9.30
C ARG A 20 -19.80 5.10 -8.52
N LYS A 21 -20.64 4.40 -7.76
CA LYS A 21 -20.25 3.17 -7.06
C LYS A 21 -19.83 2.08 -8.06
N LYS A 22 -20.59 1.91 -9.13
CA LYS A 22 -20.31 0.95 -10.20
C LYS A 22 -19.02 1.29 -10.95
N GLU A 23 -18.79 2.55 -11.29
CA GLU A 23 -17.56 3.04 -11.92
C GLU A 23 -16.34 2.85 -11.00
N ARG A 24 -16.45 3.19 -9.71
CA ARG A 24 -15.38 2.95 -8.73
C ARG A 24 -15.05 1.46 -8.60
N LYS A 25 -16.08 0.61 -8.56
CA LYS A 25 -15.93 -0.85 -8.50
C LYS A 25 -15.22 -1.39 -9.74
N ASN A 26 -15.67 -0.99 -10.93
CA ASN A 26 -15.04 -1.37 -12.20
C ASN A 26 -13.58 -0.90 -12.25
N ASN A 27 -13.30 0.33 -11.85
CA ASN A 27 -11.93 0.86 -11.81
C ASN A 27 -11.05 0.14 -10.79
N PHE A 28 -11.62 -0.31 -9.66
CA PHE A 28 -10.89 -1.10 -8.68
C PHE A 28 -10.53 -2.48 -9.24
N GLU A 29 -11.51 -3.20 -9.76
CA GLU A 29 -11.32 -4.55 -10.32
C GLU A 29 -10.32 -4.53 -11.47
N ASN A 30 -10.39 -3.53 -12.35
CA ASN A 30 -9.43 -3.34 -13.44
C ASN A 30 -7.98 -3.16 -12.96
N ARG A 31 -7.75 -2.60 -11.77
CA ARG A 31 -6.39 -2.40 -11.22
C ARG A 31 -5.78 -3.66 -10.63
N PHE A 32 -6.61 -4.64 -10.28
CA PHE A 32 -6.20 -5.85 -9.55
C PHE A 32 -6.59 -7.12 -10.32
N ASN A 33 -6.59 -7.04 -11.65
CA ASN A 33 -6.89 -8.15 -12.57
C ASN A 33 -8.19 -8.89 -12.22
N GLY A 34 -9.24 -8.15 -11.88
CA GLY A 34 -10.56 -8.70 -11.57
C GLY A 34 -10.77 -9.15 -10.12
N LEU A 35 -9.75 -9.04 -9.25
CA LEU A 35 -9.93 -9.34 -7.84
C LEU A 35 -10.82 -8.30 -7.16
N SER A 36 -11.79 -8.80 -6.40
CA SER A 36 -12.68 -7.96 -5.62
C SER A 36 -11.99 -7.41 -4.38
N GLU A 37 -12.54 -6.32 -3.86
CA GLU A 37 -12.07 -5.71 -2.60
C GLU A 37 -12.16 -6.69 -1.41
N CYS A 38 -13.20 -7.53 -1.38
CA CYS A 38 -13.41 -8.52 -0.33
C CYS A 38 -12.32 -9.60 -0.33
N GLU A 39 -11.92 -10.07 -1.51
CA GLU A 39 -10.84 -11.07 -1.63
C GLU A 39 -9.50 -10.48 -1.22
N LEU A 40 -9.19 -9.25 -1.61
CA LEU A 40 -7.94 -8.58 -1.22
C LEU A 40 -7.85 -8.31 0.28
N LYS A 41 -8.96 -7.92 0.93
CA LYS A 41 -8.98 -7.72 2.39
C LYS A 41 -8.73 -8.99 3.20
N LYS A 42 -9.05 -10.16 2.63
CA LYS A 42 -8.79 -11.46 3.26
C LYS A 42 -7.35 -11.92 3.11
N LYS A 43 -6.60 -11.35 2.16
CA LYS A 43 -5.20 -11.71 1.97
C LYS A 43 -4.34 -11.08 3.06
N THR A 44 -3.45 -11.89 3.61
CA THR A 44 -2.39 -11.46 4.51
C THR A 44 -1.07 -11.40 3.77
N LEU A 45 -0.07 -10.80 4.41
CA LEU A 45 1.28 -10.69 3.91
C LEU A 45 2.21 -11.46 4.86
N PRO A 46 3.14 -12.29 4.37
CA PRO A 46 4.07 -13.00 5.24
C PRO A 46 5.06 -12.02 5.87
N ASP A 47 5.35 -12.23 7.15
CA ASP A 47 6.33 -11.44 7.88
C ASP A 47 7.74 -11.94 7.58
N HIS A 48 8.65 -11.00 7.34
CA HIS A 48 10.08 -11.27 7.15
C HIS A 48 10.79 -11.01 8.48
N LEU A 49 10.85 -12.04 9.33
CA LEU A 49 11.44 -11.97 10.67
C LEU A 49 12.60 -12.96 10.79
N ALA A 50 13.68 -12.48 11.39
CA ALA A 50 14.84 -13.26 11.75
C ALA A 50 15.32 -12.84 13.15
N TYR A 51 16.20 -13.64 13.76
CA TYR A 51 16.91 -13.24 14.96
C TYR A 51 17.98 -12.18 14.62
N ASP A 52 18.38 -11.41 15.63
CA ASP A 52 19.48 -10.44 15.55
C ASP A 52 19.34 -9.38 14.44
N LEU A 53 18.10 -8.96 14.16
CA LEU A 53 17.84 -7.86 13.23
C LEU A 53 18.28 -6.53 13.82
N ASP A 54 19.06 -5.76 13.06
CA ASP A 54 19.43 -4.41 13.44
C ASP A 54 18.23 -3.44 13.44
N VAL A 55 17.29 -3.63 12.50
CA VAL A 55 16.09 -2.80 12.34
C VAL A 55 14.89 -3.67 11.98
N LEU A 56 13.76 -3.40 12.65
CA LEU A 56 12.45 -3.95 12.31
C LEU A 56 11.55 -2.83 11.76
N ILE A 57 11.06 -2.97 10.54
CA ILE A 57 10.12 -2.02 9.94
C ILE A 57 8.69 -2.51 10.18
N VAL A 58 7.93 -1.80 11.02
CA VAL A 58 6.52 -2.13 11.32
C VAL A 58 5.58 -1.23 10.51
N GLY A 59 4.84 -1.84 9.58
CA GLY A 59 3.77 -1.15 8.84
C GLY A 59 2.45 -1.11 9.63
N ILE A 60 1.51 -0.26 9.20
CA ILE A 60 0.16 -0.20 9.81
C ILE A 60 -0.64 -1.46 9.49
N ASN A 61 -0.79 -1.76 8.19
CA ASN A 61 -1.49 -2.91 7.65
C ASN A 61 -1.18 -3.08 6.16
N PRO A 62 -1.37 -4.28 5.57
CA PRO A 62 -1.22 -4.44 4.12
C PRO A 62 -2.25 -3.60 3.36
N GLY A 63 -1.76 -2.64 2.56
CA GLY A 63 -2.59 -1.96 1.57
C GLY A 63 -2.96 -2.90 0.41
N TYR A 64 -3.96 -2.53 -0.41
CA TYR A 64 -4.43 -3.40 -1.50
C TYR A 64 -3.34 -3.88 -2.46
N TRP A 65 -2.37 -3.03 -2.80
CA TRP A 65 -1.24 -3.43 -3.65
C TRP A 65 -0.33 -4.46 -2.97
N ALA A 66 -0.07 -4.30 -1.68
CA ALA A 66 0.73 -5.24 -0.90
C ALA A 66 0.02 -6.60 -0.78
N ALA A 67 -1.27 -6.58 -0.46
CA ALA A 67 -2.11 -7.79 -0.44
C ALA A 67 -2.23 -8.45 -1.83
N TYR A 68 -2.31 -7.65 -2.89
CA TYR A 68 -2.41 -8.15 -4.26
C TYR A 68 -1.12 -8.80 -4.75
N LYS A 69 0.02 -8.12 -4.59
CA LYS A 69 1.33 -8.58 -5.05
C LYS A 69 2.00 -9.56 -4.11
N GLY A 70 1.59 -9.60 -2.84
CA GLY A 70 2.26 -10.40 -1.81
C GLY A 70 3.64 -9.85 -1.40
N HIS A 71 3.86 -8.53 -1.58
CA HIS A 71 5.13 -7.89 -1.26
C HIS A 71 4.97 -6.59 -0.47
N HIS A 72 5.88 -6.39 0.49
CA HIS A 72 5.88 -5.25 1.39
C HIS A 72 6.07 -3.92 0.63
N TYR A 73 5.22 -2.93 0.96
CA TYR A 73 5.29 -1.58 0.39
C TYR A 73 5.25 -1.48 -1.15
N SER A 74 4.61 -2.44 -1.83
CA SER A 74 4.58 -2.57 -3.30
C SER A 74 3.62 -1.62 -4.05
N GLY A 75 2.99 -0.69 -3.32
CA GLY A 75 2.09 0.30 -3.89
C GLY A 75 2.85 1.34 -4.72
N PRO A 76 2.35 1.74 -5.91
CA PRO A 76 3.07 2.66 -6.79
C PRO A 76 3.29 4.06 -6.21
N GLY A 77 2.44 4.49 -5.26
CA GLY A 77 2.60 5.76 -4.54
C GLY A 77 3.35 5.63 -3.21
N ASN A 78 3.87 4.45 -2.87
CA ASN A 78 4.62 4.26 -1.62
C ASN A 78 6.10 4.67 -1.82
N HIS A 79 6.63 5.47 -0.90
CA HIS A 79 8.01 5.97 -0.99
C HIS A 79 9.06 5.10 -0.29
N PHE A 80 8.65 4.05 0.43
CA PHE A 80 9.53 3.24 1.29
C PHE A 80 10.82 2.82 0.58
N TRP A 81 10.73 2.11 -0.55
CA TRP A 81 11.88 1.59 -1.27
C TRP A 81 12.79 2.68 -1.82
N LYS A 82 12.22 3.79 -2.29
CA LYS A 82 12.98 4.95 -2.75
C LYS A 82 13.72 5.60 -1.58
N CYS A 83 13.04 5.81 -0.46
CA CYS A 83 13.63 6.41 0.74
C CYS A 83 14.70 5.51 1.35
N LEU A 84 14.49 4.19 1.40
CA LEU A 84 15.43 3.21 1.93
C LEU A 84 16.78 3.26 1.19
N TYR A 85 16.72 3.40 -0.14
CA TYR A 85 17.92 3.57 -0.95
C TYR A 85 18.55 4.97 -0.78
N LEU A 86 17.74 6.05 -0.83
CA LEU A 86 18.25 7.41 -0.73
C LEU A 86 18.82 7.75 0.66
N SER A 87 18.34 7.09 1.72
CA SER A 87 18.93 7.19 3.06
C SER A 87 20.23 6.40 3.20
N HIS A 88 20.62 5.65 2.16
CA HIS A 88 21.79 4.77 2.14
C HIS A 88 21.75 3.65 3.19
N LEU A 89 20.55 3.28 3.66
CA LEU A 89 20.35 2.09 4.50
C LEU A 89 20.59 0.80 3.71
N VAL A 90 20.36 0.82 2.39
CA VAL A 90 20.74 -0.26 1.48
C VAL A 90 21.72 0.25 0.41
N PRO A 91 22.72 -0.56 0.00
CA PRO A 91 23.78 -0.11 -0.91
C PRO A 91 23.33 0.04 -2.36
N LYS A 92 22.19 -0.56 -2.73
CA LYS A 92 21.66 -0.57 -4.10
C LYS A 92 20.16 -0.34 -4.08
N PRO A 93 19.58 0.24 -5.14
CA PRO A 93 18.14 0.35 -5.27
C PRO A 93 17.51 -1.05 -5.22
N MET A 94 16.46 -1.18 -4.41
CA MET A 94 15.66 -2.40 -4.27
C MET A 94 14.19 -2.08 -4.54
N THR A 95 13.43 -3.11 -4.88
CA THR A 95 11.98 -3.02 -5.08
C THR A 95 11.25 -3.90 -4.08
N ALA A 96 9.93 -3.82 -4.06
CA ALA A 96 9.12 -4.70 -3.21
C ALA A 96 9.35 -6.19 -3.48
N PHE A 97 9.74 -6.57 -4.70
CA PHE A 97 10.06 -7.97 -5.04
C PHE A 97 11.38 -8.45 -4.44
N ASP A 98 12.17 -7.55 -3.86
CA ASP A 98 13.43 -7.86 -3.19
C ASP A 98 13.27 -7.90 -1.65
N ASP A 99 12.04 -7.83 -1.13
CA ASP A 99 11.79 -7.67 0.31
C ASP A 99 12.40 -8.77 1.19
N PHE A 100 12.35 -10.02 0.74
CA PHE A 100 12.96 -11.15 1.43
C PHE A 100 14.49 -11.04 1.57
N ARG A 101 15.15 -10.32 0.67
CA ARG A 101 16.62 -10.16 0.67
C ARG A 101 17.11 -9.24 1.79
N LEU A 102 16.21 -8.46 2.41
CA LEU A 102 16.57 -7.61 3.55
C LEU A 102 16.99 -8.44 4.77
N MET A 103 16.55 -9.70 4.87
CA MET A 103 16.96 -10.62 5.94
C MET A 103 18.40 -11.11 5.80
N ASP A 104 18.90 -11.23 4.56
CA ASP A 104 20.29 -11.64 4.29
C ASP A 104 21.28 -10.49 4.48
N SER A 105 20.78 -9.26 4.36
CA SER A 105 21.60 -8.07 4.48
C SER A 105 21.81 -7.74 5.96
N THR A 106 23.00 -8.05 6.49
CA THR A 106 23.60 -7.50 7.72
C THR A 106 23.82 -5.96 7.63
N ILE A 107 22.98 -5.28 6.86
CA ILE A 107 23.16 -3.91 6.39
C ILE A 107 22.14 -3.04 7.13
N VAL A 108 22.34 -2.90 8.43
CA VAL A 108 22.19 -1.60 9.08
C VAL A 108 23.50 -1.23 9.77
N SER A 109 24.62 -1.54 9.12
CA SER A 109 25.91 -0.94 9.44
C SER A 109 26.42 -0.15 8.23
N GLN A 110 25.81 1.00 7.97
CA GLN A 110 26.69 2.13 7.74
C GLN A 110 27.22 2.53 9.11
N LYS A 111 28.49 2.20 9.38
CA LYS A 111 29.29 2.99 10.31
C LYS A 111 29.15 4.44 9.84
N MET A 112 28.24 5.21 10.46
CA MET A 112 28.20 6.66 10.35
C MET A 112 29.59 7.11 10.80
N ARG A 113 30.49 7.31 9.85
CA ARG A 113 31.65 8.16 10.04
C ARG A 113 31.06 9.55 10.21
N PHE A 114 30.76 9.91 11.45
CA PHE A 114 30.86 11.30 11.84
C PHE A 114 32.29 11.70 11.47
N LYS A 115 32.43 12.42 10.35
CA LYS A 115 33.67 13.17 10.13
C LYS A 115 33.76 14.13 11.30
N GLU A 116 34.77 13.95 12.14
CA GLU A 116 35.18 14.91 13.17
C GLU A 116 35.73 16.20 12.54
N ASP A 117 34.96 16.84 11.65
CA ASP A 117 35.37 18.06 10.94
C ASP A 117 34.44 19.24 11.26
N LEU A 118 33.89 19.29 12.47
CA LEU A 118 33.39 20.52 13.08
C LEU A 118 34.20 20.80 14.33
N LYS A 119 35.35 21.44 14.09
CA LYS A 119 36.04 22.23 15.10
C LYS A 119 35.17 23.46 15.36
N PHE A 120 34.67 23.59 16.59
CA PHE A 120 34.21 24.87 17.12
C PHE A 120 35.44 25.74 17.44
#